data_AF-A0A4U0GJJ3-F1
#
_entry.id   AF-A0A4U0GJJ3-F1
#
_cell.length_a   1.000
_cell.length_b   1.000
_cell.length_c   1.000
_cell.angle_alpha   90.00
_cell.angle_beta   90.00
_cell.angle_gamma   90.00
#
_symmetry.space_group_name_H-M   'P 1'
#
loop_
_entity.id
_entity.type
_entity.pdbx_description
1 polymer ?
#
loop_
_entity_poly.entity_id
_entity_poly.type
_entity_poly.pdbx_seq_one_letter_code
_entity_poly.pdbx_strand_id
1 'polypeptide(L)'
;MGQQPEEIWGVAVMAPKQKNAADKHCFGDCGKISMGGVIADDMTGGLFVCCERVCPYEVETIQNYGSTMSFDRPHTVHLRLLREEPNTEVQRPSEAKVALERPVGRDRG
;
A
#
# COMPACT_ATOMS: atom_id res chain seq x y z
N MET A 1 -6.52 -35.50 12.48
CA MET A 1 -6.82 -35.03 11.12
C MET A 1 -5.95 -33.81 10.88
N GLY A 2 -5.00 -33.87 9.95
CA GLY A 2 -4.15 -32.70 9.67
C GLY A 2 -5.00 -31.60 9.06
N GLN A 3 -5.09 -30.45 9.71
CA GLN A 3 -5.72 -29.27 9.10
C GLN A 3 -4.87 -28.90 7.88
N GLN A 4 -5.50 -28.78 6.71
CA GLN A 4 -4.79 -28.25 5.55
C GLN A 4 -4.39 -26.80 5.83
N PRO A 5 -3.20 -26.35 5.39
CA PRO A 5 -2.77 -24.97 5.61
C PRO A 5 -3.81 -23.98 5.09
N GLU A 6 -4.07 -22.92 5.86
CA GLU A 6 -5.00 -21.87 5.45
C GLU A 6 -4.34 -20.99 4.37
N GLU A 7 -4.99 -20.79 3.23
CA GLU A 7 -4.46 -19.95 2.15
C GLU A 7 -4.69 -18.47 2.46
N ILE A 8 -3.64 -17.66 2.35
CA ILE A 8 -3.69 -16.21 2.56
C ILE A 8 -2.96 -15.45 1.46
N TRP A 9 -3.37 -14.20 1.22
CA TRP A 9 -2.75 -13.33 0.22
C TRP A 9 -1.88 -12.27 0.88
N GLY A 10 -0.59 -12.29 0.60
CA GLY A 10 0.34 -11.23 0.98
C GLY A 10 0.34 -10.11 -0.07
N VAL A 11 0.30 -8.86 0.37
CA VAL A 11 0.36 -7.67 -0.50
C VAL A 11 1.61 -6.86 -0.14
N ALA A 12 2.44 -6.58 -1.14
CA ALA A 12 3.72 -5.87 -0.99
C ALA A 12 3.54 -4.35 -0.85
N VAL A 13 2.87 -3.89 0.20
CA VAL A 13 2.45 -2.47 0.33
C VAL A 13 3.61 -1.48 0.41
N MET A 14 4.82 -1.93 0.77
CA MET A 14 5.99 -1.07 0.86
C MET A 14 6.84 -1.06 -0.41
N ALA A 15 6.58 -1.96 -1.37
CA ALA A 15 7.28 -1.95 -2.64
C ALA A 15 6.87 -0.70 -3.45
N PRO A 16 7.81 0.09 -4.01
CA PRO A 16 7.51 1.37 -4.65
C PRO A 16 6.43 1.32 -5.73
N LYS A 17 6.38 0.24 -6.51
CA LYS A 17 5.39 0.02 -7.58
C LYS A 17 3.99 -0.36 -7.05
N GLN A 18 3.91 -0.83 -5.82
CA GLN A 18 2.69 -1.35 -5.21
C GLN A 18 2.13 -0.39 -4.16
N LYS A 19 2.97 0.49 -3.60
CA LYS A 19 2.59 1.41 -2.53
C LYS A 19 1.35 2.24 -2.87
N ASN A 20 1.34 2.92 -4.00
CA ASN A 20 0.24 3.81 -4.37
C ASN A 20 -1.07 3.04 -4.60
N ALA A 21 -0.99 1.87 -5.25
CA ALA A 21 -2.14 0.99 -5.43
C ALA A 21 -2.66 0.45 -4.10
N ALA A 22 -1.78 0.08 -3.16
CA ALA A 22 -2.14 -0.36 -1.83
C ALA A 22 -2.76 0.77 -0.99
N ASP A 23 -2.17 1.97 -1.00
CA ASP A 23 -2.70 3.15 -0.31
C ASP A 23 -4.12 3.49 -0.78
N LYS A 24 -4.33 3.50 -2.11
CA LYS A 24 -5.62 3.84 -2.70
C LYS A 24 -6.68 2.77 -2.48
N HIS A 25 -6.34 1.50 -2.73
CA HIS A 25 -7.32 0.43 -2.79
C HIS A 25 -7.36 -0.39 -1.51
N CYS A 26 -6.22 -0.84 -0.99
CA CYS A 26 -6.20 -1.71 0.20
C CYS A 26 -6.53 -0.95 1.49
N PHE A 27 -6.00 0.26 1.65
CA PHE A 27 -6.25 1.12 2.80
C PHE A 27 -7.36 2.16 2.58
N GLY A 28 -7.73 2.42 1.31
CA GLY A 28 -8.87 3.26 0.95
C GLY A 28 -10.12 2.43 0.65
N ASP A 29 -10.40 2.22 -0.63
CA ASP A 29 -11.70 1.75 -1.13
C ASP A 29 -12.13 0.37 -0.60
N CYS A 30 -11.20 -0.57 -0.48
CA CYS A 30 -11.46 -1.91 0.01
C CYS A 30 -11.44 -1.96 1.54
N GLY A 31 -10.38 -1.44 2.17
CA GLY A 31 -10.22 -1.40 3.63
C GLY A 31 -10.07 -2.75 4.33
N LYS A 32 -9.88 -3.85 3.58
CA LYS A 32 -9.88 -5.24 4.09
C LYS A 32 -8.50 -5.82 4.36
N ILE A 33 -7.46 -5.00 4.34
CA ILE A 33 -6.11 -5.46 4.64
C ILE A 33 -5.94 -5.56 6.16
N SER A 34 -5.47 -6.71 6.63
CA SER A 34 -5.19 -6.91 8.04
C SER A 34 -3.88 -6.22 8.40
N MET A 35 -3.97 -5.12 9.15
CA MET A 35 -2.78 -4.44 9.70
C MET A 35 -2.11 -5.24 10.83
N GLY A 36 -2.78 -6.26 11.36
CA GLY A 36 -2.26 -7.12 12.44
C GLY A 36 -1.39 -8.27 11.96
N GLY A 37 -1.27 -8.50 10.65
CA GLY A 37 -0.46 -9.55 10.06
C GLY A 37 0.48 -8.96 9.02
N VAL A 38 1.69 -8.58 9.45
CA VAL A 38 2.79 -8.26 8.54
C VAL A 38 3.77 -9.42 8.54
N ILE A 39 4.01 -9.99 7.36
CA ILE A 39 5.03 -11.01 7.15
C ILE A 39 6.29 -10.26 6.73
N ALA A 40 7.37 -10.38 7.50
CA ALA A 40 8.65 -9.79 7.12
C ALA A 40 9.16 -10.49 5.85
N ASP A 41 9.44 -9.70 4.82
CA ASP A 41 9.95 -10.19 3.53
C ASP A 41 11.07 -9.26 3.07
N ASP A 42 12.25 -9.82 2.85
CA ASP A 42 13.46 -9.04 2.55
C ASP A 42 13.40 -8.38 1.16
N MET A 43 12.62 -8.91 0.23
CA MET A 43 12.51 -8.37 -1.13
C MET A 43 11.52 -7.21 -1.24
N THR A 44 10.44 -7.25 -0.46
CA THR A 44 9.34 -6.27 -0.52
C THR A 44 9.24 -5.39 0.72
N GLY A 45 10.06 -5.65 1.74
CA GLY A 45 10.10 -4.98 3.04
C GLY A 45 9.05 -5.49 4.04
N GLY A 46 7.94 -6.04 3.55
CA GLY A 46 6.87 -6.61 4.38
C GLY A 46 5.57 -6.81 3.61
N LEU A 47 4.98 -8.00 3.76
CA LEU A 47 3.71 -8.37 3.16
C LEU A 47 2.58 -8.21 4.16
N PHE A 48 1.59 -7.42 3.80
CA PHE A 48 0.37 -7.29 4.59
C PHE A 48 -0.65 -8.32 4.14
N VAL A 49 -1.34 -8.93 5.09
CA VAL A 49 -2.26 -10.03 4.80
C VAL A 49 -3.63 -9.50 4.36
N CYS A 50 -4.11 -9.99 3.23
CA CYS A 50 -5.47 -9.84 2.74
C CYS A 50 -6.18 -11.20 2.83
N CYS A 51 -7.33 -11.24 3.52
CA CYS A 51 -8.11 -12.47 3.69
C CYS A 51 -9.16 -12.69 2.58
N GLU A 52 -9.27 -11.76 1.65
CA GLU A 52 -10.23 -11.86 0.56
C GLU A 52 -9.72 -12.75 -0.55
N ARG A 53 -10.53 -13.75 -0.93
CA ARG A 53 -10.17 -14.70 -1.99
C ARG A 53 -10.05 -14.02 -3.35
N VAL A 54 -10.94 -13.07 -3.63
CA VAL A 54 -11.02 -12.36 -4.91
C VAL A 54 -10.76 -10.88 -4.68
N CYS A 55 -9.77 -10.32 -5.38
CA CYS A 55 -9.46 -8.90 -5.36
C CYS A 55 -9.73 -8.28 -6.74
N PRO A 56 -10.59 -7.25 -6.86
CA PRO A 56 -10.89 -6.62 -8.15
C PRO A 56 -9.71 -5.79 -8.69
N TYR A 57 -8.72 -5.48 -7.85
CA TYR A 57 -7.54 -4.70 -8.21
C TYR A 57 -6.30 -5.58 -8.43
N GLU A 58 -6.44 -6.90 -8.32
CA GLU A 58 -5.37 -7.85 -8.64
C GLU A 58 -5.10 -7.86 -10.14
N VAL A 59 -3.81 -7.93 -10.50
CA VAL A 59 -3.36 -8.21 -11.87
C VAL A 59 -2.75 -9.60 -11.95
N GLU A 60 -2.00 -9.99 -10.92
CA GLU A 60 -1.30 -11.26 -10.88
C GLU A 60 -1.22 -11.78 -9.45
N THR A 61 -1.29 -13.10 -9.31
CA THR A 61 -0.99 -13.79 -8.05
C THR A 61 0.11 -14.81 -8.27
N ILE A 62 1.20 -14.66 -7.52
CA ILE A 62 2.28 -15.65 -7.42
C ILE A 62 1.88 -16.67 -6.36
N GLN A 63 1.58 -17.87 -6.81
CA GLN A 63 1.14 -18.96 -5.96
C GLN A 63 2.30 -19.52 -5.13
N ASN A 64 2.03 -19.93 -3.88
CA ASN A 64 3.01 -20.56 -2.98
C ASN A 64 4.29 -19.72 -2.80
N TYR A 65 4.14 -18.41 -2.69
CA TYR A 65 5.26 -17.48 -2.50
C TYR A 65 6.03 -17.78 -1.21
N GLY A 66 5.33 -18.19 -0.16
CA GLY A 66 5.94 -18.57 1.11
C GLY A 66 4.98 -19.27 2.04
N SER A 67 5.39 -19.41 3.30
CA SER A 67 4.54 -19.94 4.37
C SER A 67 4.78 -19.16 5.66
N THR A 68 3.77 -19.11 6.52
CA THR A 68 3.86 -18.48 7.83
C THR A 68 3.03 -19.24 8.86
N MET A 69 3.26 -18.96 10.15
CA MET A 69 2.48 -19.49 11.25
C MET A 69 1.64 -18.38 11.87
N SER A 70 0.34 -18.62 12.06
CA SER A 70 -0.55 -17.69 12.74
C SER A 70 -1.52 -18.47 13.61
N PHE A 71 -1.65 -18.10 14.88
CA PHE A 71 -2.45 -18.82 15.89
C PHE A 71 -2.16 -20.34 15.91
N ASP A 72 -0.88 -20.71 15.90
CA ASP A 72 -0.40 -22.11 15.86
C ASP A 72 -0.87 -22.94 14.65
N ARG A 73 -1.36 -22.27 13.60
CA ARG A 73 -1.80 -22.92 12.37
C ARG A 73 -0.90 -22.53 11.19
N PRO A 74 -0.51 -23.49 10.33
CA PRO A 74 0.26 -23.20 9.13
C PRO A 74 -0.60 -22.49 8.10
N HIS A 75 -0.03 -21.47 7.47
CA HIS A 75 -0.66 -20.72 6.40
C HIS A 75 0.25 -20.71 5.17
N THR A 76 -0.35 -20.91 3.99
CA THR A 76 0.33 -20.75 2.71
C THR A 76 0.13 -19.33 2.22
N VAL A 77 1.22 -18.64 1.90
CA VAL A 77 1.21 -17.25 1.46
C VAL A 77 1.30 -17.21 -0.06
N HIS A 78 0.32 -16.59 -0.70
CA HIS A 78 0.33 -16.25 -2.11
C HIS A 78 0.63 -14.75 -2.25
N LEU A 79 1.58 -14.35 -3.08
CA LEU A 79 1.86 -12.93 -3.28
C LEU A 79 0.88 -12.37 -4.32
N ARG A 80 0.13 -11.35 -3.93
CA ARG A 80 -0.82 -10.66 -4.79
C ARG A 80 -0.24 -9.34 -5.26
N LEU A 81 -0.12 -9.18 -6.57
CA LEU A 81 0.29 -7.95 -7.22
C LEU A 81 -0.95 -7.16 -7.65
N LEU A 82 -1.00 -5.92 -7.20
CA LEU A 82 -2.05 -4.97 -7.53
C LEU A 82 -1.75 -4.27 -8.85
N ARG A 83 -2.80 -3.85 -9.54
CA ARG A 83 -2.72 -2.96 -10.69
C ARG A 83 -1.98 -1.70 -10.29
N GLU A 84 -0.91 -1.38 -11.02
CA GLU A 84 -0.17 -0.15 -10.79
C GLU A 84 -1.10 1.06 -10.98
N GLU A 85 -1.09 1.94 -9.99
CA GLU A 85 -1.77 3.22 -10.07
C GLU A 85 -0.71 4.28 -10.38
N PRO A 86 -0.97 5.19 -11.34
CA PRO A 86 -0.04 6.25 -11.67
C PRO A 86 0.30 7.02 -10.39
N ASN A 87 1.59 7.21 -10.14
CA ASN A 87 2.10 8.05 -9.08
C ASN A 87 1.71 9.50 -9.39
N THR A 88 0.46 9.85 -9.12
CA THR A 88 0.04 11.24 -9.08
C THR A 88 0.66 11.79 -7.81
N GLU A 89 1.93 12.18 -7.88
CA GLU A 89 2.47 13.16 -6.95
C GLU A 89 1.46 14.30 -6.94
N VAL A 90 0.67 14.40 -5.88
CA VAL A 90 -0.03 15.64 -5.58
C VAL A 90 1.09 16.62 -5.32
N GLN A 91 1.50 17.33 -6.38
CA GLN A 91 2.29 18.53 -6.28
C GLN A 91 1.49 19.45 -5.36
N ARG A 92 1.83 19.43 -4.07
CA ARG A 92 1.48 20.53 -3.18
C ARG A 92 1.98 21.77 -3.92
N PRO A 93 1.11 22.74 -4.28
CA PRO A 93 1.63 24.02 -4.71
C PRO A 93 2.53 24.48 -3.57
N SER A 94 3.83 24.62 -3.86
CA SER A 94 4.75 25.34 -3.03
C SER A 94 4.14 26.73 -2.85
N GLU A 95 3.50 26.99 -1.71
CA GLU A 95 2.97 28.31 -1.38
C GLU A 95 4.14 29.29 -1.32
N ALA A 96 4.30 29.96 -2.45
CA ALA A 96 4.49 31.38 -2.61
C ALA A 96 5.22 32.09 -1.46
N LYS A 97 6.43 32.54 -1.79
CA LYS A 97 6.97 33.82 -1.36
C LYS A 97 5.89 34.91 -1.47
N VAL A 98 5.14 35.16 -0.41
CA VAL A 98 4.39 36.40 -0.23
C VAL A 98 5.18 37.26 0.73
N ALA A 99 6.18 37.96 0.19
CA ALA A 99 6.88 39.01 0.91
C ALA A 99 7.09 40.21 -0.03
N LEU A 100 6.04 41.02 -0.10
CA LEU A 100 6.10 42.47 -0.03
C LEU A 100 6.81 43.21 -1.18
N GLU A 101 6.16 43.31 -2.35
CA GLU A 101 6.39 44.44 -3.24
C GLU A 101 5.58 45.66 -2.75
N ARG A 102 6.31 46.74 -2.48
CA ARG A 102 5.85 48.02 -1.90
C ARG A 102 5.05 48.80 -2.94
N PRO A 103 3.91 49.44 -2.59
CA PRO A 103 3.45 50.59 -3.34
C PRO A 103 4.17 51.86 -2.87
N VAL A 104 4.78 52.56 -3.83
CA VAL A 104 5.33 53.91 -3.70
C VAL A 104 4.21 54.88 -3.28
N GLY A 105 4.25 55.28 -2.01
CA GLY A 105 3.43 56.36 -1.46
C GLY A 105 4.07 57.70 -1.76
N ARG A 106 3.47 58.43 -2.70
CA ARG A 106 3.72 59.83 -3.02
C ARG A 106 2.95 60.67 -2.00
N ASP A 107 3.63 61.38 -1.11
CA ASP A 107 3.03 62.52 -0.42
C ASP A 107 4.01 63.69 -0.29
N ARG A 108 3.47 64.86 -0.60
CA ARG A 108 4.07 66.17 -0.58
C ARG A 108 3.97 66.73 0.85
N GLY A 109 5.06 67.30 1.34
CA GLY A 109 5.13 68.16 2.51
C GLY A 109 6.36 69.03 2.41
#